data_AF-A0A0L0VBU1-F1
#
_entry.id   AF-A0A0L0VBU1-F1
#
_cell.length_a   1.000
_cell.length_b   1.000
_cell.length_c   1.000
_cell.angle_alpha   90.00
_cell.angle_beta   90.00
_cell.angle_gamma   90.00
#
_symmetry.space_group_name_H-M   'P 1'
#
loop_
_entity.id
_entity.type
_entity.pdbx_description
1 polymer ?
#
loop_
_entity_poly.entity_id
_entity_poly.type
_entity_poly.pdbx_seq_one_letter_code
_entity_poly.pdbx_strand_id
1 'polypeptide(L)'
;MYFSKSLVALAIVASGFAAVAGKTNAKNRKCTFYCRGQGVCAVVLERDPVGAPSVTTVQRANPTDNFEDFYNCVDTHTTTNFCCSPDGFPLPIIGTTRTIRGDLVDRKCREPTDQDPHLPAGCR
;
A
#
# COMPACT_ATOMS: atom_id res chain seq x y z
N MET A 1 -28.20 -57.58 0.26
CA MET A 1 -26.86 -57.00 0.52
C MET A 1 -26.46 -56.17 -0.69
N TYR A 2 -26.48 -54.84 -0.55
CA TYR A 2 -26.13 -53.89 -1.60
C TYR A 2 -24.61 -53.85 -1.77
N PHE A 3 -24.09 -54.31 -2.90
CA PHE A 3 -22.68 -54.19 -3.25
C PHE A 3 -22.38 -52.78 -3.77
N SER A 4 -21.72 -52.03 -2.90
CA SER A 4 -20.99 -50.76 -3.00
C SER A 4 -20.69 -50.23 -4.42
N LYS A 5 -21.46 -49.22 -4.86
CA LYS A 5 -21.04 -48.23 -5.85
C LYS A 5 -20.59 -46.97 -5.12
N SER A 6 -19.30 -46.80 -4.83
CA SER A 6 -18.69 -45.49 -4.53
C SER A 6 -17.19 -45.67 -4.23
N LEU A 7 -16.39 -45.66 -5.29
CA LEU A 7 -14.95 -45.46 -5.22
C LEU A 7 -14.59 -44.71 -6.50
N VAL A 8 -14.71 -43.38 -6.49
CA VAL A 8 -13.88 -42.39 -7.21
C VAL A 8 -14.44 -41.02 -6.83
N ALA A 9 -13.92 -40.43 -5.76
CA ALA A 9 -14.05 -38.99 -5.51
C ALA A 9 -13.02 -38.56 -4.47
N LEU A 10 -11.72 -38.82 -4.70
CA LEU A 10 -10.67 -38.33 -3.82
C LEU A 10 -9.42 -37.97 -4.64
N ALA A 11 -9.46 -36.81 -5.31
CA ALA A 11 -8.28 -36.12 -5.82
C ALA A 11 -8.64 -34.70 -6.26
N ILE A 12 -8.79 -33.77 -5.30
CA ILE A 12 -8.52 -32.36 -5.60
C ILE A 12 -7.32 -31.97 -4.74
N VAL A 13 -6.16 -32.11 -5.37
CA VAL A 13 -4.84 -31.90 -4.81
C VAL A 13 -4.62 -30.42 -4.55
N ALA A 14 -4.17 -30.16 -3.32
CA ALA A 14 -3.64 -28.91 -2.81
C ALA A 14 -2.73 -28.21 -3.83
N SER A 15 -3.22 -27.12 -4.42
CA SER A 15 -2.47 -26.26 -5.33
C SER A 15 -2.84 -24.78 -5.16
N GLY A 16 -3.25 -24.39 -3.95
CA GLY A 16 -3.71 -23.03 -3.65
C GLY A 16 -2.66 -22.06 -3.09
N PHE A 17 -1.50 -22.52 -2.62
CA PHE A 17 -0.62 -21.68 -1.79
C PHE A 17 0.56 -21.03 -2.53
N ALA A 18 0.89 -21.47 -3.75
CA ALA A 18 2.06 -20.93 -4.47
C ALA A 18 1.80 -19.54 -5.09
N ALA A 19 0.57 -19.23 -5.48
CA ALA A 19 0.24 -17.96 -6.13
C ALA A 19 0.19 -16.76 -5.17
N VAL A 20 -0.16 -17.00 -3.89
CA VAL A 20 -0.20 -15.94 -2.87
C VAL A 20 1.21 -15.53 -2.45
N ALA A 21 2.14 -16.48 -2.34
CA ALA A 21 3.53 -16.19 -1.94
C ALA A 21 4.26 -15.31 -2.98
N GLY A 22 4.04 -15.53 -4.28
CA GLY A 22 4.68 -14.71 -5.32
C GLY A 22 4.23 -13.24 -5.31
N LYS A 23 2.95 -12.98 -5.02
CA LYS A 23 2.39 -11.62 -5.01
C LYS A 23 2.88 -10.80 -3.81
N THR A 24 2.97 -11.41 -2.63
CA THR A 24 3.48 -10.75 -1.42
C THR A 24 4.98 -10.40 -1.53
N ASN A 25 5.79 -11.30 -2.11
CA ASN A 25 7.22 -11.05 -2.32
C ASN A 25 7.48 -9.89 -3.30
N ALA A 26 6.65 -9.74 -4.33
CA ALA A 26 6.77 -8.62 -5.29
C ALA A 26 6.37 -7.28 -4.68
N LYS A 27 5.38 -7.27 -3.78
CA LYS A 27 4.92 -6.06 -3.08
C LYS A 27 5.98 -5.52 -2.13
N ASN A 28 6.65 -6.38 -1.37
CA ASN A 28 7.62 -5.96 -0.38
C ASN A 28 8.95 -5.48 -0.95
N ARG A 29 9.29 -5.85 -2.20
CA ARG A 29 10.55 -5.46 -2.84
C ARG A 29 10.47 -4.22 -3.73
N LYS A 30 9.28 -3.66 -3.92
CA LYS A 30 9.10 -2.47 -4.75
C LYS A 30 9.39 -1.21 -3.94
N CYS A 31 10.34 -0.41 -4.42
CA CYS A 31 10.64 0.92 -3.93
C CYS A 31 10.06 1.92 -4.92
N THR A 32 9.01 2.64 -4.54
CA THR A 32 8.38 3.61 -5.45
C THR A 32 8.62 5.05 -5.04
N PHE A 33 8.82 5.31 -3.74
CA PHE A 33 9.15 6.64 -3.25
C PHE A 33 9.91 6.58 -1.92
N TYR A 34 10.64 7.65 -1.62
CA TYR A 34 11.41 7.83 -0.40
C TYR A 34 10.71 8.84 0.54
N CYS A 35 10.73 8.54 1.84
CA CYS A 35 10.19 9.43 2.87
C CYS A 35 10.92 9.25 4.20
N ARG A 36 11.66 10.29 4.65
CA ARG A 36 12.14 10.39 6.05
C ARG A 36 10.96 10.67 6.98
N GLY A 37 10.21 9.63 7.30
CA GLY A 37 8.96 9.76 8.06
C GLY A 37 8.01 8.61 7.79
N GLN A 38 6.70 8.89 7.74
CA GLN A 38 5.71 7.88 7.44
C GLN A 38 5.18 8.06 6.02
N GLY A 39 5.44 7.07 5.16
CA GLY A 39 4.86 7.01 3.82
C GLY A 39 3.36 6.78 3.88
N VAL A 40 2.61 7.55 3.08
CA VAL A 40 1.16 7.49 2.99
C VAL A 40 0.73 7.35 1.53
N CYS A 41 -0.22 6.46 1.29
CA CYS A 41 -0.92 6.32 0.03
C CYS A 41 -2.28 7.00 0.17
N ALA A 42 -2.70 7.80 -0.81
CA ALA A 42 -3.90 8.60 -0.69
C ALA A 42 -4.77 8.63 -1.96
N VAL A 43 -6.07 8.82 -1.73
CA VAL A 43 -7.07 9.12 -2.75
C VAL A 43 -7.79 10.39 -2.35
N VAL A 44 -7.69 11.41 -3.19
CA VAL A 44 -8.52 12.62 -3.06
C VAL A 44 -9.94 12.26 -3.48
N LEU A 45 -10.87 12.29 -2.53
CA LEU A 45 -12.28 12.00 -2.78
C LEU A 45 -13.04 13.23 -3.27
N GLU A 46 -12.72 14.39 -2.69
CA GLU A 46 -13.38 15.65 -2.98
C GLU A 46 -12.36 16.78 -3.07
N ARG A 47 -12.71 17.78 -3.89
CA ARG A 47 -11.96 19.03 -4.05
C ARG A 47 -12.87 20.21 -3.72
N ASP A 48 -12.29 21.26 -3.18
CA ASP A 48 -12.98 22.53 -2.93
C ASP A 48 -13.21 23.32 -4.24
N PRO A 49 -13.93 24.46 -4.20
CA PRO A 49 -14.21 25.27 -5.40
C PRO A 49 -12.96 25.85 -6.10
N VAL A 50 -11.80 25.89 -5.43
CA VAL A 50 -10.53 26.34 -6.02
C VAL A 50 -9.66 25.17 -6.50
N GLY A 51 -10.16 23.93 -6.38
CA GLY A 51 -9.52 22.71 -6.87
C GLY A 51 -8.58 22.03 -5.86
N ALA A 52 -8.45 22.55 -4.64
CA ALA A 52 -7.61 21.94 -3.61
C ALA A 52 -8.31 20.73 -2.97
N PRO A 53 -7.58 19.68 -2.54
CA PRO A 53 -8.19 18.55 -1.84
C PRO A 53 -8.96 19.00 -0.58
N SER A 54 -10.24 18.65 -0.48
CA SER A 54 -11.06 18.96 0.71
C SER A 54 -11.30 17.72 1.57
N VAL A 55 -11.39 16.55 0.95
CA VAL A 55 -11.54 15.24 1.61
C VAL A 55 -10.60 14.24 0.96
N THR A 56 -9.80 13.56 1.79
CA THR A 56 -8.80 12.59 1.33
C THR A 56 -8.88 11.33 2.18
N THR A 57 -8.91 10.19 1.51
CA THR A 57 -8.71 8.88 2.14
C THR A 57 -7.24 8.56 2.12
N VAL A 58 -6.68 8.27 3.28
CA VAL A 58 -5.27 7.89 3.45
C VAL A 58 -5.14 6.48 3.98
N GLN A 59 -4.06 5.81 3.58
CA GLN A 59 -3.62 4.51 4.06
C GLN A 59 -2.10 4.59 4.28
N ARG A 60 -1.58 3.89 5.28
CA ARG A 60 -0.13 3.77 5.44
C ARG A 60 0.46 3.03 4.25
N ALA A 61 1.50 3.59 3.64
CA ALA A 61 2.21 2.94 2.56
C ALA A 61 2.93 1.67 3.05
N ASN A 62 3.14 0.74 2.13
CA ASN A 62 3.82 -0.50 2.44
C ASN A 62 5.31 -0.22 2.55
N PRO A 63 5.98 -0.56 3.67
CA PRO A 63 7.43 -0.46 3.75
C PRO A 63 8.07 -1.45 2.78
N THR A 64 9.23 -1.08 2.25
CA THR A 64 10.04 -1.97 1.42
C THR A 64 11.00 -2.78 2.31
N ASP A 65 11.01 -4.10 2.14
CA ASP A 65 11.91 -4.99 2.89
C ASP A 65 13.37 -4.62 2.62
N ASN A 66 14.15 -4.45 3.69
CA ASN A 66 15.59 -4.11 3.68
C ASN A 66 15.94 -2.71 3.16
N PHE A 67 14.95 -1.85 2.90
CA PHE A 67 15.17 -0.47 2.49
C PHE A 67 14.40 0.48 3.43
N GLU A 68 15.10 0.97 4.44
CA GLU A 68 14.55 1.96 5.39
C GLU A 68 14.11 3.23 4.66
N ASP A 69 13.01 3.84 5.12
CA ASP A 69 12.39 5.03 4.52
C ASP A 69 11.91 4.89 3.07
N PHE A 70 11.95 3.68 2.49
CA PHE A 70 11.38 3.39 1.17
C PHE A 70 10.03 2.71 1.28
N TYR A 71 9.10 3.15 0.43
CA TYR A 71 7.71 2.72 0.49
C TYR A 71 7.10 2.47 -0.89
N ASN A 72 5.96 1.78 -0.87
CA ASN A 72 5.10 1.67 -2.03
C ASN A 72 3.59 1.61 -1.75
N CYS A 73 2.83 1.93 -2.79
CA CYS A 73 1.37 1.92 -2.81
C CYS A 73 0.80 0.77 -3.67
N VAL A 74 1.50 -0.37 -3.71
CA VAL A 74 1.02 -1.54 -4.46
C VAL A 74 -0.20 -2.14 -3.76
N ASP A 75 -1.23 -2.45 -4.55
CA ASP A 75 -2.54 -2.97 -4.10
C ASP A 75 -3.30 -2.03 -3.14
N THR A 76 -2.92 -0.75 -3.00
CA THR A 76 -3.65 0.23 -2.17
C THR A 76 -4.72 1.00 -2.95
N HIS A 77 -4.80 0.81 -4.27
CA HIS A 77 -5.75 1.49 -5.18
C HIS A 77 -5.76 3.02 -5.03
N THR A 78 -4.59 3.60 -4.80
CA THR A 78 -4.43 5.04 -4.55
C THR A 78 -3.92 5.80 -5.78
N THR A 79 -4.20 7.10 -5.84
CA THR A 79 -3.83 7.96 -6.98
C THR A 79 -2.64 8.87 -6.70
N THR A 80 -2.27 9.03 -5.42
CA THR A 80 -1.14 9.85 -5.01
C THR A 80 -0.48 9.26 -3.76
N ASN A 81 0.73 9.71 -3.46
CA ASN A 81 1.54 9.33 -2.32
C ASN A 81 2.05 10.59 -1.61
N PHE A 82 2.29 10.47 -0.30
CA PHE A 82 2.77 11.57 0.52
C PHE A 82 3.79 11.09 1.54
N CYS A 83 4.67 11.99 1.94
CA CYS A 83 5.53 11.84 3.09
C CYS A 83 4.99 12.67 4.25
N CYS A 84 4.47 11.98 5.28
CA CYS A 84 3.83 12.63 6.43
C CYS A 84 4.73 12.58 7.67
N SER A 85 4.68 13.65 8.46
CA SER A 85 5.32 13.64 9.78
C SER A 85 4.61 12.65 10.71
N PRO A 86 5.34 11.86 11.52
CA PRO A 86 4.76 10.95 12.49
C PRO A 86 3.85 11.66 13.52
N ASP A 87 4.09 12.95 13.77
CA ASP A 87 3.28 13.78 14.69
C ASP A 87 2.11 14.49 13.99
N GLY A 88 1.92 14.24 12.69
CA GLY A 88 0.92 14.93 11.87
C GLY A 88 -0.51 14.54 12.21
N PHE A 89 -0.78 13.24 12.23
CA PHE A 89 -2.05 12.64 12.63
C PHE A 89 -1.86 11.12 12.81
N PRO A 90 -2.69 10.44 13.61
CA PRO A 90 -2.59 9.00 13.76
C PRO A 90 -2.93 8.30 12.43
N LEU A 91 -1.90 7.77 11.77
CA LEU A 91 -2.05 6.98 10.56
C LEU A 91 -2.83 5.69 10.85
N PRO A 92 -3.67 5.24 9.91
CA PRO A 92 -4.29 3.92 10.00
C PRO A 92 -3.23 2.81 10.03
N ILE A 93 -3.63 1.64 10.52
CA ILE A 93 -2.82 0.43 10.41
C ILE A 93 -2.66 0.05 8.92
N ILE A 94 -1.58 -0.67 8.60
CA ILE A 94 -1.33 -1.11 7.23
C ILE A 94 -2.52 -1.96 6.75
N GLY A 95 -3.00 -1.70 5.53
CA GLY A 95 -4.14 -2.40 4.96
C GLY A 95 -5.51 -1.81 5.32
N THR A 96 -5.59 -0.81 6.20
CA THR A 96 -6.83 -0.04 6.42
C THR A 96 -6.71 1.38 5.91
N THR A 97 -7.86 2.03 5.77
CA THR A 97 -7.97 3.41 5.30
C THR A 97 -8.58 4.29 6.38
N ARG A 98 -8.30 5.59 6.29
CA ARG A 98 -8.90 6.63 7.13
C ARG A 98 -9.25 7.83 6.27
N THR A 99 -10.44 8.36 6.41
CA THR A 99 -10.83 9.63 5.78
C THR A 99 -10.40 10.79 6.68
N ILE A 100 -9.73 11.78 6.10
CA ILE A 100 -9.32 13.02 6.76
C ILE A 100 -9.64 14.22 5.87
N ARG A 101 -9.73 15.40 6.50
CA ARG A 101 -9.84 16.67 5.77
C ARG A 101 -8.55 16.95 5.01
N GLY A 102 -8.67 17.48 3.79
CA GLY A 102 -7.52 17.76 2.93
C GLY A 102 -6.57 18.80 3.50
N ASP A 103 -7.08 19.78 4.26
CA ASP A 103 -6.25 20.77 4.98
C ASP A 103 -5.27 20.16 6.01
N LEU A 104 -5.55 18.96 6.49
CA LEU A 104 -4.65 18.21 7.36
C LEU A 104 -3.53 17.55 6.55
N VAL A 105 -3.83 17.04 5.35
CA VAL A 105 -2.83 16.48 4.43
C VAL A 105 -1.87 17.56 4.00
N ASP A 106 -2.37 18.69 3.50
CA ASP A 106 -1.53 19.77 2.96
C ASP A 106 -0.57 20.38 3.99
N ARG A 107 -0.98 20.43 5.27
CA ARG A 107 -0.15 21.01 6.34
C ARG A 107 0.85 20.04 6.95
N LYS A 108 0.56 18.74 6.93
CA LYS A 108 1.31 17.72 7.68
C LYS A 108 2.04 16.71 6.81
N CYS A 109 1.72 16.70 5.53
CA CYS A 109 2.32 15.86 4.54
C CYS A 109 2.90 16.71 3.42
N ARG A 110 3.96 16.21 2.81
CA ARG A 110 4.58 16.80 1.63
C ARG A 110 4.59 15.76 0.53
N GLU A 111 4.73 16.22 -0.71
CA GLU A 111 5.06 15.33 -1.80
C GLU A 111 6.33 14.56 -1.42
N PRO A 112 6.38 13.24 -1.64
CA PRO A 112 7.59 12.50 -1.42
C PRO A 112 8.66 13.01 -2.38
N THR A 113 9.92 12.77 -2.05
CA THR A 113 11.00 13.09 -2.98
C THR A 113 10.95 12.07 -4.11
N ASP A 114 10.15 12.35 -5.14
CA ASP A 114 9.89 11.45 -6.27
C ASP A 114 11.08 11.33 -7.25
N GLN A 115 12.22 11.95 -6.95
CA GLN A 115 13.36 11.99 -7.85
C GLN A 115 14.66 11.97 -7.09
N ASP A 116 14.98 10.84 -6.47
CA ASP A 116 16.39 10.54 -6.25
C ASP A 116 16.88 9.57 -7.34
N PRO A 117 17.78 9.97 -8.27
CA PRO A 117 18.46 9.04 -9.17
C PRO A 117 19.27 7.96 -8.43
N HIS A 118 19.40 8.06 -7.11
CA HIS A 118 20.04 7.11 -6.21
C HIS A 118 19.08 6.11 -5.55
N LEU A 119 17.99 5.67 -6.22
CA LEU A 119 17.33 4.42 -5.80
C LEU A 119 18.43 3.34 -5.60
N PRO A 120 18.59 2.79 -4.38
CA PRO A 120 19.72 1.94 -4.06
C PRO A 120 19.73 0.69 -4.95
N ALA A 121 20.93 0.15 -5.20
CA ALA A 121 21.06 -1.07 -6.01
C ALA A 121 20.25 -2.21 -5.36
N GLY A 122 19.20 -2.69 -6.06
CA GLY A 122 18.22 -3.65 -5.53
C GLY A 122 16.79 -3.10 -5.39
N CYS A 123 16.60 -1.78 -5.55
CA CYS A 123 15.29 -1.13 -5.64
C CYS A 123 14.78 -0.92 -7.09
N ARG A 124 15.56 -1.34 -8.09
CA ARG A 124 15.21 -1.27 -9.52
C ARG A 124 14.73 -2.62 -10.05
#